data_AF-A0A7H8KVD0-F1
#
_entry.id   AF-A0A7H8KVD0-F1
#
_cell.length_a   1.000
_cell.length_b   1.000
_cell.length_c   1.000
_cell.angle_alpha   90.00
_cell.angle_beta   90.00
_cell.angle_gamma   90.00
#
_symmetry.space_group_name_H-M   'P 1'
#
loop_
_entity.id
_entity.type
_entity.pdbx_description
1 polymer ?
#
loop_
_entity_poly.entity_id
_entity_poly.type
_entity_poly.pdbx_seq_one_letter_code
_entity_poly.pdbx_strand_id
1 'polypeptide(L)'
;MPFRPRHPRTLRAYAALLDHSVARIAELSADAREFDRNEIYRLADVWDNNSAALFAAATMRFRWARALQARWALRWMADFGNRRRSWVVERTAAAGVPVERFLRPPEPEPGAGVEPGRWHRHYWYLRAELSSEVSELPEGLAEEYDLSAAVFRGIMIERCGAERLEGWLEFDLPCRYGDGTGRAELVVRIEDPDELRLDSGRDTTGLSLRTGPDGVTLRVGEAGELRCRSMVLELDDEGWESSPTGRRFAAAHPKPRERRGVRQWFLPSLRSAGAPDNARLAVYCAMIAARRVRFPGAAAETDAPLRAVTTALAGAGQRILDAGAIRRRADRDVAFEALLADWCRLGGPDFVENISDRVPVPAELRAVGPRARPAVHALPSRLRLVRYRLPSPAVPAEYSHPAYVEFNFAQPPVNDPDAPWIIRVQGFQHPGTLVLTLDAFHRTTAPASTPTRLTFGPHLTATGTPDR
;
A
#
# COMPACT_ATOMS: atom_id res chain seq x y z
N MET A 1 -32.33 -4.76 -37.21
CA MET A 1 -31.69 -5.69 -36.26
C MET A 1 -30.84 -4.90 -35.28
N PRO A 2 -31.03 -5.00 -33.96
CA PRO A 2 -30.25 -4.23 -33.00
C PRO A 2 -28.78 -4.66 -33.06
N PHE A 3 -27.88 -3.70 -33.19
CA PHE A 3 -26.44 -3.93 -33.21
C PHE A 3 -26.04 -4.73 -31.95
N ARG A 4 -25.59 -5.97 -32.15
CA ARG A 4 -24.99 -6.79 -31.06
C ARG A 4 -23.97 -5.93 -30.33
N PRO A 5 -23.89 -5.99 -28.99
CA PRO A 5 -22.94 -5.19 -28.21
C PRO A 5 -21.53 -5.30 -28.81
N ARG A 6 -20.93 -4.14 -29.15
CA ARG A 6 -19.65 -4.04 -29.88
C ARG A 6 -18.50 -4.70 -29.12
N HIS A 7 -18.58 -4.75 -27.79
CA HIS A 7 -17.59 -5.38 -26.93
C HIS A 7 -18.07 -6.69 -26.29
N PRO A 8 -17.19 -7.67 -26.10
CA PRO A 8 -17.49 -8.85 -25.29
C PRO A 8 -17.84 -8.47 -23.84
N ARG A 9 -18.72 -9.25 -23.20
CA ARG A 9 -19.07 -9.08 -21.79
C ARG A 9 -17.84 -9.09 -20.87
N THR A 10 -16.86 -9.96 -21.12
CA THR A 10 -15.62 -10.04 -20.33
C THR A 10 -14.78 -8.76 -20.39
N LEU A 11 -14.73 -8.09 -21.55
CA LEU A 11 -14.03 -6.80 -21.68
C LEU A 11 -14.80 -5.68 -20.97
N ARG A 12 -16.14 -5.71 -20.99
CA ARG A 12 -16.95 -4.76 -20.22
C ARG A 12 -16.76 -4.90 -18.72
N ALA A 13 -16.74 -6.13 -18.21
CA ALA A 13 -16.44 -6.38 -16.81
C ALA A 13 -15.03 -5.90 -16.42
N TYR A 14 -14.05 -6.11 -17.29
CA TYR A 14 -12.70 -5.62 -17.06
C TYR A 14 -12.62 -4.09 -17.02
N ALA A 15 -13.28 -3.39 -17.94
CA ALA A 15 -13.39 -1.94 -17.91
C ALA A 15 -14.15 -1.43 -16.67
N ALA A 16 -15.22 -2.12 -16.26
CA ALA A 16 -15.98 -1.78 -15.07
C ALA A 16 -15.15 -1.90 -13.77
N LEU A 17 -14.15 -2.80 -13.73
CA LEU A 17 -13.21 -2.84 -12.61
C LEU A 17 -12.39 -1.54 -12.50
N LEU A 18 -12.02 -0.92 -13.63
CA LEU A 18 -11.28 0.35 -13.62
C LEU A 18 -12.17 1.46 -13.07
N ASP A 19 -13.40 1.56 -13.58
CA ASP A 19 -14.38 2.54 -13.12
C ASP A 19 -14.68 2.38 -11.64
N HIS A 20 -14.82 1.14 -11.17
CA HIS A 20 -15.00 0.83 -9.76
C HIS A 20 -13.78 1.22 -8.91
N SER A 21 -12.56 0.89 -9.34
CA SER A 21 -11.34 1.29 -8.63
C SER A 21 -11.26 2.81 -8.50
N VAL A 22 -11.52 3.54 -9.59
CA VAL A 22 -11.48 5.02 -9.58
C VAL A 22 -12.56 5.59 -8.66
N ALA A 23 -13.80 5.11 -8.75
CA ALA A 23 -14.89 5.56 -7.89
C ALA A 23 -14.60 5.30 -6.40
N ARG A 24 -14.10 4.10 -6.08
CA ARG A 24 -13.77 3.74 -4.71
C ARG A 24 -12.59 4.54 -4.16
N ILE A 25 -11.58 4.83 -4.98
CA ILE A 25 -10.49 5.75 -4.59
C ILE A 25 -11.06 7.15 -4.31
N ALA A 26 -12.01 7.63 -5.13
CA ALA A 26 -12.66 8.92 -4.93
C ALA A 26 -13.42 8.96 -3.59
N GLU A 27 -14.19 7.92 -3.27
CA GLU A 27 -14.90 7.80 -2.00
C GLU A 27 -13.93 7.82 -0.81
N LEU A 28 -12.87 7.01 -0.85
CA LEU A 28 -11.88 6.90 0.22
C LEU A 28 -11.04 8.16 0.41
N SER A 29 -10.91 9.00 -0.62
CA SER A 29 -10.16 10.25 -0.55
C SER A 29 -11.03 11.50 -0.42
N ALA A 30 -12.35 11.34 -0.39
CA ALA A 30 -13.29 12.47 -0.30
C ALA A 30 -13.19 13.18 1.06
N ASP A 31 -12.92 12.43 2.13
CA ASP A 31 -12.79 12.96 3.49
C ASP A 31 -11.62 12.26 4.22
N ALA A 32 -10.71 13.06 4.76
CA ALA A 32 -9.53 12.57 5.48
C ALA A 32 -9.86 11.71 6.70
N ARG A 33 -11.08 11.77 7.24
CA ARG A 33 -11.54 10.91 8.34
C ARG A 33 -11.84 9.48 7.90
N GLU A 34 -12.10 9.25 6.62
CA GLU A 34 -12.36 7.93 6.03
C GLU A 34 -11.18 7.40 5.21
N PHE A 35 -10.06 8.12 5.20
CA PHE A 35 -8.92 7.84 4.34
C PHE A 35 -8.28 6.47 4.61
N ASP A 36 -8.46 5.52 3.69
CA ASP A 36 -7.78 4.22 3.74
C ASP A 36 -6.65 4.16 2.69
N ARG A 37 -5.44 4.48 3.14
CA ARG A 37 -4.22 4.40 2.32
C ARG A 37 -4.01 3.03 1.71
N ASN A 38 -4.21 1.97 2.49
CA ASN A 38 -3.92 0.59 2.08
C ASN A 38 -4.95 0.11 1.05
N GLU A 39 -6.21 0.50 1.17
CA GLU A 39 -7.23 0.22 0.16
C GLU A 39 -6.96 1.01 -1.14
N ILE A 40 -6.66 2.31 -1.06
CA ILE A 40 -6.29 3.12 -2.23
C ILE A 40 -5.07 2.52 -2.94
N TYR A 41 -4.01 2.19 -2.18
CA TYR A 41 -2.82 1.53 -2.70
C TYR A 41 -3.18 0.26 -3.46
N ARG A 42 -3.97 -0.65 -2.86
CA ARG A 42 -4.36 -1.92 -3.49
C ARG A 42 -5.17 -1.70 -4.77
N LEU A 43 -6.09 -0.75 -4.76
CA LEU A 43 -6.93 -0.42 -5.92
C LEU A 43 -6.13 0.21 -7.05
N ALA A 44 -5.11 1.02 -6.76
CA ALA A 44 -4.26 1.64 -7.76
C ALA A 44 -3.17 0.69 -8.29
N ASP A 45 -2.55 -0.09 -7.39
CA ASP A 45 -1.48 -1.04 -7.70
C ASP A 45 -1.92 -2.07 -8.72
N VAL A 46 -3.17 -2.52 -8.66
CA VAL A 46 -3.68 -3.50 -9.63
C VAL A 46 -3.66 -2.96 -11.07
N TRP A 47 -3.71 -1.65 -11.29
CA TRP A 47 -3.78 -1.05 -12.63
C TRP A 47 -2.42 -0.71 -13.25
N ASP A 48 -1.32 -0.82 -12.50
CA ASP A 48 0.02 -0.51 -13.02
C ASP A 48 0.39 -1.38 -14.23
N ASN A 49 0.15 -2.68 -14.15
CA ASN A 49 0.48 -3.64 -15.20
C ASN A 49 -0.75 -4.04 -16.04
N ASN A 50 -1.96 -3.70 -15.56
CA ASN A 50 -3.21 -4.06 -16.22
C ASN A 50 -3.72 -3.00 -17.20
N SER A 51 -3.33 -1.73 -17.06
CA SER A 51 -3.71 -0.67 -18.01
C SER A 51 -3.34 -1.05 -19.45
N ALA A 52 -2.15 -1.62 -19.69
CA ALA A 52 -1.74 -2.08 -21.01
C ALA A 52 -2.64 -3.18 -21.59
N ALA A 53 -3.03 -4.16 -20.77
CA ALA A 53 -3.88 -5.23 -21.23
C ALA A 53 -5.31 -4.74 -21.55
N LEU A 54 -5.83 -3.77 -20.80
CA LEU A 54 -7.14 -3.15 -21.08
C LEU A 54 -7.14 -2.42 -22.43
N PHE A 55 -6.17 -1.56 -22.68
CA PHE A 55 -6.07 -0.82 -23.94
C PHE A 55 -5.81 -1.74 -25.14
N ALA A 56 -4.94 -2.74 -24.98
CA ALA A 56 -4.73 -3.77 -26.00
C ALA A 56 -6.05 -4.50 -26.33
N ALA A 57 -6.81 -4.93 -25.31
CA ALA A 57 -8.10 -5.58 -25.50
C ALA A 57 -9.15 -4.66 -26.14
N ALA A 58 -9.19 -3.38 -25.77
CA ALA A 58 -10.14 -2.40 -26.30
C ALA A 58 -9.88 -2.07 -27.79
N THR A 59 -8.62 -2.10 -28.23
CA THR A 59 -8.21 -1.69 -29.59
C THR A 59 -8.12 -2.83 -30.60
N MET A 60 -8.16 -4.09 -30.15
CA MET A 60 -8.10 -5.27 -31.01
C MET A 60 -9.21 -5.28 -32.07
N ARG A 61 -8.89 -5.68 -33.31
CA ARG A 61 -9.84 -5.66 -34.44
C ARG A 61 -11.02 -6.62 -34.26
N PHE A 62 -10.76 -7.81 -33.73
CA PHE A 62 -11.74 -8.90 -33.70
C PHE A 62 -12.33 -9.08 -32.31
N ARG A 63 -13.65 -9.21 -32.22
CA ARG A 63 -14.38 -9.40 -30.97
C ARG A 63 -13.89 -10.60 -30.15
N TRP A 64 -13.55 -11.73 -30.80
CA TRP A 64 -13.03 -12.90 -30.10
C TRP A 64 -11.66 -12.64 -29.47
N ALA A 65 -10.79 -11.87 -30.14
CA ALA A 65 -9.48 -11.49 -29.63
C ALA A 65 -9.61 -10.55 -28.42
N ARG A 66 -10.52 -9.56 -28.50
CA ARG A 66 -10.89 -8.70 -27.36
C ARG A 66 -11.28 -9.53 -26.13
N ALA A 67 -12.11 -10.56 -26.35
CA ALA A 67 -12.60 -11.41 -25.28
C ALA A 67 -11.48 -12.26 -24.67
N LEU A 68 -10.61 -12.82 -25.50
CA LEU A 68 -9.46 -13.62 -25.08
C LEU A 68 -8.47 -12.79 -24.25
N GLN A 69 -8.10 -11.61 -24.74
CA GLN A 69 -7.19 -10.70 -24.03
C GLN A 69 -7.75 -10.28 -22.68
N ALA A 70 -9.03 -9.90 -22.62
CA ALA A 70 -9.69 -9.54 -21.37
C ALA A 70 -9.70 -10.71 -20.36
N ARG A 71 -9.94 -11.95 -20.81
CA ARG A 71 -9.88 -13.13 -19.93
C ARG A 71 -8.47 -13.38 -19.40
N TRP A 72 -7.45 -13.25 -20.24
CA TRP A 72 -6.07 -13.41 -19.80
C TRP A 72 -5.68 -12.34 -18.79
N ALA A 73 -6.08 -11.10 -19.01
CA ALA A 73 -5.84 -10.00 -18.07
C ALA A 73 -6.54 -10.21 -16.73
N LEU A 74 -7.82 -10.60 -16.74
CA LEU A 74 -8.57 -10.89 -15.50
C LEU A 74 -7.98 -12.08 -14.73
N ARG A 75 -7.52 -13.12 -15.44
CA ARG A 75 -6.80 -14.24 -14.83
C ARG A 75 -5.51 -13.78 -14.19
N TRP A 76 -4.68 -13.04 -14.93
CA TRP A 76 -3.43 -12.51 -14.42
C TRP A 76 -3.66 -11.64 -13.19
N MET A 77 -4.66 -10.75 -13.23
CA MET A 77 -5.06 -9.93 -12.10
C MET A 77 -5.46 -10.77 -10.87
N ALA A 78 -6.21 -11.85 -11.06
CA ALA A 78 -6.64 -12.73 -9.98
C ALA A 78 -5.53 -13.65 -9.44
N ASP A 79 -4.45 -13.88 -10.19
CA ASP A 79 -3.35 -14.78 -9.78
C ASP A 79 -2.40 -14.13 -8.74
N PHE A 80 -2.54 -12.83 -8.40
CA PHE A 80 -1.73 -12.16 -7.35
C PHE A 80 -2.37 -12.23 -5.96
N GLY A 81 -2.68 -13.44 -5.52
CA GLY A 81 -3.17 -13.73 -4.16
C GLY A 81 -4.69 -13.64 -3.98
N ASN A 82 -5.16 -14.28 -2.92
CA ASN A 82 -6.59 -14.54 -2.70
C ASN A 82 -7.40 -13.27 -2.46
N ARG A 83 -6.86 -12.26 -1.77
CA ARG A 83 -7.56 -10.98 -1.57
C ARG A 83 -7.90 -10.31 -2.91
N ARG A 84 -6.95 -10.28 -3.85
CA ARG A 84 -7.15 -9.70 -5.19
C ARG A 84 -8.08 -10.57 -6.03
N ARG A 85 -7.95 -11.90 -5.93
CA ARG A 85 -8.88 -12.85 -6.55
C ARG A 85 -10.32 -12.60 -6.13
N SER A 86 -10.58 -12.54 -4.81
CA SER A 86 -11.93 -12.33 -4.26
C SER A 86 -12.52 -11.02 -4.76
N TRP A 87 -11.73 -9.94 -4.75
CA TRP A 87 -12.14 -8.66 -5.31
C TRP A 87 -12.52 -8.74 -6.81
N VAL A 88 -11.69 -9.40 -7.63
CA VAL A 88 -12.01 -9.61 -9.07
C VAL A 88 -13.30 -10.41 -9.24
N VAL A 89 -13.47 -11.51 -8.50
CA VAL A 89 -14.67 -12.36 -8.57
C VAL A 89 -15.93 -11.58 -8.19
N GLU A 90 -15.92 -10.93 -7.04
CA GLU A 90 -17.04 -10.14 -6.51
C GLU A 90 -17.43 -9.03 -7.48
N ARG A 91 -16.47 -8.21 -7.91
CA ARG A 91 -16.76 -7.01 -8.70
C ARG A 91 -17.13 -7.33 -10.14
N THR A 92 -16.58 -8.37 -10.74
CA THR A 92 -17.01 -8.81 -12.07
C THR A 92 -18.38 -9.48 -12.04
N ALA A 93 -18.72 -10.20 -10.96
CA ALA A 93 -20.07 -10.71 -10.74
C ALA A 93 -21.09 -9.57 -10.58
N ALA A 94 -20.77 -8.52 -9.82
CA ALA A 94 -21.58 -7.31 -9.70
C ALA A 94 -21.78 -6.60 -11.05
N ALA A 95 -20.78 -6.67 -11.95
CA ALA A 95 -20.88 -6.20 -13.33
C ALA A 95 -21.64 -7.16 -14.28
N GLY A 96 -22.27 -8.22 -13.75
CA GLY A 96 -23.06 -9.19 -14.51
C GLY A 96 -22.25 -10.25 -15.26
N VAL A 97 -20.96 -10.42 -14.93
CA VAL A 97 -20.05 -11.37 -15.58
C VAL A 97 -19.25 -12.14 -14.53
N PRO A 98 -19.78 -13.24 -13.97
CA PRO A 98 -19.01 -14.06 -13.05
C PRO A 98 -17.83 -14.70 -13.78
N VAL A 99 -16.61 -14.25 -13.47
CA VAL A 99 -15.37 -14.70 -14.14
C VAL A 99 -14.71 -15.90 -13.47
N GLU A 100 -15.15 -16.26 -12.27
CA GLU A 100 -14.54 -17.32 -11.44
C GLU A 100 -14.31 -18.63 -12.21
N ARG A 101 -15.32 -19.05 -12.99
CA ARG A 101 -15.24 -20.25 -13.86
C ARG A 101 -14.13 -20.24 -14.90
N PHE A 102 -13.51 -19.09 -15.16
CA PHE A 102 -12.40 -18.93 -16.11
C PHE A 102 -11.05 -18.71 -15.42
N LEU A 103 -11.04 -18.50 -14.11
CA LEU A 103 -9.83 -18.36 -13.31
C LEU A 103 -9.25 -19.75 -13.02
N ARG A 104 -7.94 -19.81 -12.71
CA ARG A 104 -7.39 -21.02 -12.09
C ARG A 104 -8.10 -21.28 -10.75
N PRO A 105 -8.10 -22.50 -10.21
CA PRO A 105 -8.38 -22.70 -8.79
C PRO A 105 -7.54 -21.71 -7.95
N PRO A 106 -8.07 -21.19 -6.83
CA PRO A 106 -7.24 -20.38 -5.94
C PRO A 106 -6.01 -21.21 -5.57
N GLU A 107 -4.83 -20.61 -5.73
CA GLU A 107 -3.66 -21.22 -5.10
C GLU A 107 -3.90 -21.15 -3.59
N PRO A 108 -3.56 -22.21 -2.82
CA PRO A 108 -3.56 -22.10 -1.38
C PRO A 108 -2.73 -20.86 -1.02
N GLU A 109 -3.21 -20.03 -0.09
CA GLU A 109 -2.41 -18.87 0.32
C GLU A 109 -1.00 -19.33 0.68
N PRO A 110 0.04 -18.53 0.45
CA PRO A 110 1.32 -18.75 1.09
C PRO A 110 1.06 -18.76 2.61
N GLY A 111 1.02 -19.95 3.23
CA GLY A 111 0.56 -20.13 4.62
C GLY A 111 -0.74 -20.93 4.80
N ALA A 112 -1.56 -21.15 3.77
CA ALA A 112 -2.78 -21.96 3.90
C ALA A 112 -2.43 -23.43 4.14
N GLY A 113 -2.78 -23.91 5.33
CA GLY A 113 -2.39 -25.23 5.85
C GLY A 113 -1.07 -25.23 6.63
N VAL A 114 -0.42 -24.08 6.81
CA VAL A 114 0.67 -23.93 7.77
C VAL A 114 0.06 -23.77 9.15
N GLU A 115 0.50 -24.60 10.09
CA GLU A 115 0.07 -24.52 11.49
C GLU A 115 0.40 -23.12 12.05
N PRO A 116 -0.56 -22.42 12.68
CA PRO A 116 -0.30 -21.16 13.39
C PRO A 116 0.92 -21.29 14.32
N GLY A 117 1.70 -20.22 14.43
CA GLY A 117 2.95 -20.23 15.20
C GLY A 117 4.16 -20.83 14.48
N ARG A 118 4.05 -21.39 13.26
CA ARG A 118 5.22 -21.90 12.52
C ARG A 118 5.76 -20.93 11.48
N TRP A 119 7.09 -20.94 11.32
CA TRP A 119 7.76 -20.28 10.21
C TRP A 119 7.41 -20.92 8.87
N HIS A 120 7.11 -20.08 7.90
CA HIS A 120 7.06 -20.44 6.50
C HIS A 120 7.74 -19.37 5.65
N ARG A 121 8.27 -19.77 4.49
CA ARG A 121 8.94 -18.84 3.59
C ARG A 121 7.91 -18.04 2.80
N HIS A 122 8.04 -16.72 2.84
CA HIS A 122 7.25 -15.78 2.05
C HIS A 122 8.19 -14.89 1.25
N TYR A 123 8.32 -15.17 -0.06
CA TYR A 123 9.37 -14.59 -0.91
C TYR A 123 10.78 -14.81 -0.33
N TRP A 124 11.48 -13.75 0.07
CA TRP A 124 12.84 -13.78 0.59
C TRP A 124 12.93 -13.78 2.13
N TYR A 125 11.82 -13.58 2.84
CA TYR A 125 11.80 -13.54 4.31
C TYR A 125 10.95 -14.69 4.88
N LEU A 126 11.01 -14.86 6.21
CA LEU A 126 10.18 -15.82 6.94
C LEU A 126 8.98 -15.13 7.55
N ARG A 127 7.86 -15.84 7.58
CA ARG A 127 6.62 -15.34 8.14
C ARG A 127 6.04 -16.34 9.14
N ALA A 128 5.49 -15.84 10.23
CA ALA A 128 4.72 -16.62 11.20
C ALA A 128 3.55 -15.79 11.73
N GLU A 129 2.43 -16.43 12.06
CA GLU A 129 1.27 -15.79 12.66
C GLU A 129 1.10 -16.23 14.11
N LEU A 130 0.89 -15.26 15.00
CA LEU A 130 0.65 -15.47 16.42
C LEU A 130 -0.78 -15.06 16.75
N SER A 131 -1.45 -15.85 17.57
CA SER A 131 -2.79 -15.58 18.07
C SER A 131 -2.96 -16.20 19.46
N SER A 132 -4.14 -16.05 20.05
CA SER A 132 -4.52 -16.72 21.30
C SER A 132 -4.53 -18.26 21.20
N GLU A 133 -4.55 -18.82 19.99
CA GLU A 133 -4.55 -20.28 19.77
C GLU A 133 -3.14 -20.88 19.81
N VAL A 134 -2.11 -20.04 19.79
CA VAL A 134 -0.70 -20.44 19.76
C VAL A 134 -0.11 -20.28 21.16
N SER A 135 0.35 -21.36 21.79
CA SER A 135 0.92 -21.32 23.15
C SER A 135 2.43 -21.05 23.20
N GLU A 136 3.12 -21.22 22.07
CA GLU A 136 4.59 -21.14 21.98
C GLU A 136 5.02 -20.19 20.86
N LEU A 137 6.16 -19.53 21.04
CA LEU A 137 6.74 -18.70 19.97
C LEU A 137 7.20 -19.59 18.81
N PRO A 138 7.37 -19.03 17.59
CA PRO A 138 7.88 -19.78 16.47
C PRO A 138 9.23 -20.38 16.79
N GLU A 139 9.40 -21.66 16.45
CA GLU A 139 10.59 -22.44 16.76
C GLU A 139 11.88 -21.67 16.40
N GLY A 140 12.83 -21.68 17.32
CA GLY A 140 14.13 -21.04 17.12
C GLY A 140 14.15 -19.53 17.40
N LEU A 141 13.01 -18.84 17.48
CA LEU A 141 13.01 -17.39 17.66
C LEU A 141 13.68 -16.96 18.97
N ALA A 142 13.37 -17.61 20.09
CA ALA A 142 13.93 -17.27 21.39
C ALA A 142 15.32 -17.90 21.63
N GLU A 143 15.61 -19.05 21.01
CA GLU A 143 16.90 -19.73 21.14
C GLU A 143 17.99 -19.11 20.26
N GLU A 144 17.64 -18.76 19.01
CA GLU A 144 18.59 -18.38 17.97
C GLU A 144 18.77 -16.86 17.84
N TYR A 145 17.92 -16.07 18.49
CA TYR A 145 18.03 -14.62 18.53
C TYR A 145 18.01 -14.10 19.97
N ASP A 146 18.76 -13.03 20.22
CA ASP A 146 18.76 -12.37 21.52
C ASP A 146 17.67 -11.32 21.63
N LEU A 147 16.44 -11.78 21.93
CA LEU A 147 15.29 -10.88 22.11
C LEU A 147 15.53 -9.85 23.21
N SER A 148 16.29 -10.18 24.26
CA SER A 148 16.60 -9.24 25.36
C SER A 148 17.53 -8.10 24.93
N ALA A 149 18.32 -8.32 23.89
CA ALA A 149 19.20 -7.32 23.27
C ALA A 149 18.63 -6.76 21.96
N ALA A 150 17.38 -7.10 21.60
CA ALA A 150 16.71 -6.56 20.43
C ALA A 150 16.65 -5.04 20.51
N VAL A 151 16.97 -4.36 19.42
CA VAL A 151 16.95 -2.88 19.37
C VAL A 151 15.72 -2.43 18.60
N PHE A 152 14.87 -1.63 19.24
CA PHE A 152 13.73 -1.01 18.60
C PHE A 152 14.20 0.00 17.53
N ARG A 153 13.66 -0.13 16.31
CA ARG A 153 14.03 0.70 15.16
C ARG A 153 12.92 1.62 14.70
N GLY A 154 11.67 1.18 14.80
CA GLY A 154 10.60 2.00 14.28
C GLY A 154 9.23 1.47 14.60
N ILE A 155 8.26 2.37 14.50
CA ILE A 155 6.84 2.07 14.59
C ILE A 155 6.11 2.84 13.51
N MET A 156 5.09 2.22 12.95
CA MET A 156 4.11 2.87 12.11
C MET A 156 2.73 2.39 12.55
N ILE A 157 1.87 3.33 12.96
CA ILE A 157 0.47 3.07 13.27
C ILE A 157 -0.35 3.99 12.39
N GLU A 158 -1.30 3.41 11.66
CA GLU A 158 -2.17 4.11 10.74
C GLU A 158 -3.63 3.75 10.99
N ARG A 159 -4.49 4.75 10.86
CA ARG A 159 -5.92 4.56 10.77
C ARG A 159 -6.32 4.23 9.33
N CYS A 160 -6.99 3.10 9.15
CA CYS A 160 -7.52 2.61 7.88
C CYS A 160 -9.05 2.73 7.87
N GLY A 161 -9.59 3.71 7.14
CA GLY A 161 -11.02 4.04 7.21
C GLY A 161 -11.36 4.84 8.48
N ALA A 162 -12.60 4.73 8.96
CA ALA A 162 -13.05 5.47 10.14
C ALA A 162 -12.33 5.06 11.43
N GLU A 163 -12.25 3.76 11.74
CA GLU A 163 -11.89 3.27 13.09
C GLU A 163 -10.73 2.29 13.17
N ARG A 164 -10.54 1.46 12.13
CA ARG A 164 -9.56 0.38 12.15
C ARG A 164 -8.13 0.93 12.22
N LEU A 165 -7.28 0.31 13.03
CA LEU A 165 -5.87 0.65 13.13
C LEU A 165 -5.03 -0.51 12.58
N GLU A 166 -4.08 -0.21 11.71
CA GLU A 166 -3.08 -1.17 11.24
C GLU A 166 -1.69 -0.61 11.49
N GLY A 167 -0.72 -1.48 11.67
CA GLY A 167 0.63 -1.00 11.96
C GLY A 167 1.72 -2.04 11.85
N TRP A 168 2.94 -1.58 12.12
CA TRP A 168 4.08 -2.44 12.35
C TRP A 168 5.06 -1.82 13.33
N LEU A 169 5.84 -2.70 13.96
CA LEU A 169 7.04 -2.38 14.74
C LEU A 169 8.23 -3.08 14.10
N GLU A 170 9.40 -2.46 14.16
CA GLU A 170 10.63 -2.97 13.55
C GLU A 170 11.72 -3.06 14.60
N PHE A 171 12.45 -4.17 14.59
CA PHE A 171 13.52 -4.48 15.53
C PHE A 171 14.74 -5.04 14.81
N ASP A 172 15.92 -4.66 15.26
CA ASP A 172 17.12 -5.44 14.96
C ASP A 172 17.33 -6.50 16.03
N LEU A 173 17.49 -7.75 15.61
CA LEU A 173 17.76 -8.88 16.48
C LEU A 173 19.22 -9.34 16.34
N PRO A 174 20.03 -9.35 17.42
CA PRO A 174 21.31 -10.05 17.41
C PRO A 174 21.13 -11.56 17.24
N CYS A 175 21.85 -12.16 16.31
CA CYS A 175 21.85 -13.61 16.11
C CYS A 175 22.74 -14.29 17.16
N ARG A 176 22.29 -15.43 17.71
CA ARG A 176 23.06 -16.27 18.65
C ARG A 176 23.74 -17.46 17.97
N TYR A 177 23.56 -17.62 16.67
CA TYR A 177 24.17 -18.67 15.87
C TYR A 177 25.27 -18.10 14.96
N GLY A 178 26.02 -18.98 14.29
CA GLY A 178 27.17 -18.57 13.49
C GLY A 178 28.32 -18.09 14.39
N ASP A 179 28.92 -16.95 14.05
CA ASP A 179 29.94 -16.29 14.88
C ASP A 179 29.35 -15.32 15.92
N GLY A 180 28.01 -15.22 16.01
CA GLY A 180 27.32 -14.32 16.93
C GLY A 180 27.40 -12.82 16.56
N THR A 181 27.90 -12.49 15.37
CA THR A 181 28.00 -11.09 14.90
C THR A 181 26.85 -10.71 13.96
N GLY A 182 26.11 -11.70 13.46
CA GLY A 182 24.96 -11.50 12.58
C GLY A 182 23.82 -10.72 13.23
N ARG A 183 23.03 -10.03 12.39
CA ARG A 183 21.79 -9.37 12.79
C ARG A 183 20.68 -9.75 11.82
N ALA A 184 19.47 -9.87 12.35
CA ALA A 184 18.24 -10.03 11.58
C ALA A 184 17.32 -8.83 11.80
N GLU A 185 16.43 -8.56 10.85
CA GLU A 185 15.34 -7.61 11.01
C GLU A 185 14.05 -8.38 11.33
N LEU A 186 13.40 -8.01 12.44
CA LEU A 186 12.07 -8.50 12.77
C LEU A 186 11.06 -7.37 12.61
N VAL A 187 10.12 -7.56 11.71
CA VAL A 187 8.93 -6.72 11.55
C VAL A 187 7.74 -7.42 12.18
N VAL A 188 7.11 -6.77 13.15
CA VAL A 188 5.88 -7.24 13.80
C VAL A 188 4.71 -6.43 13.25
N ARG A 189 3.86 -7.04 12.43
CA ARG A 189 2.64 -6.41 11.92
C ARG A 189 1.47 -6.67 12.84
N ILE A 190 0.64 -5.65 12.99
CA ILE A 190 -0.51 -5.65 13.89
C ILE A 190 -1.75 -5.13 13.17
N GLU A 191 -2.90 -5.60 13.60
CA GLU A 191 -4.22 -5.10 13.24
C GLU A 191 -5.02 -4.92 14.52
N ASP A 192 -5.70 -3.78 14.63
CA ASP A 192 -6.54 -3.35 15.74
C ASP A 192 -5.95 -3.66 17.12
N PRO A 193 -4.84 -2.98 17.51
CA PRO A 193 -4.32 -3.12 18.86
C PRO A 193 -5.35 -2.65 19.89
N ASP A 194 -5.52 -3.45 20.94
CA ASP A 194 -6.33 -3.14 22.12
C ASP A 194 -5.58 -2.21 23.08
N GLU A 195 -4.25 -2.25 23.05
CA GLU A 195 -3.38 -1.43 23.87
C GLU A 195 -2.09 -1.11 23.11
N LEU A 196 -1.65 0.14 23.23
CA LEU A 196 -0.36 0.60 22.72
C LEU A 196 0.17 1.66 23.69
N ARG A 197 1.39 1.45 24.17
CA ARG A 197 2.18 2.42 24.92
C ARG A 197 3.64 2.30 24.50
N LEU A 198 4.24 3.41 24.14
CA LEU A 198 5.65 3.47 23.73
C LEU A 198 6.25 4.80 24.16
N ASP A 199 7.42 4.77 24.78
CA ASP A 199 8.30 5.90 24.98
C ASP A 199 9.65 5.59 24.30
N SER A 200 9.89 6.12 23.11
CA SER A 200 11.11 5.83 22.35
C SER A 200 12.39 6.35 23.01
N GLY A 201 12.30 7.13 24.09
CA GLY A 201 13.45 7.54 24.90
C GLY A 201 13.82 6.52 25.99
N ARG A 202 12.93 5.59 26.32
CA ARG A 202 13.13 4.56 27.37
C ARG A 202 13.02 3.14 26.83
N ASP A 203 12.14 2.93 25.85
CA ASP A 203 11.79 1.65 25.28
C ASP A 203 12.62 1.35 24.02
N THR A 204 13.95 1.40 24.14
CA THR A 204 14.86 1.28 22.99
C THR A 204 15.44 -0.11 22.79
N THR A 205 15.51 -0.92 23.85
CA THR A 205 16.21 -2.20 23.84
C THR A 205 15.44 -3.23 24.66
N GLY A 206 15.38 -4.46 24.17
CA GLY A 206 14.67 -5.56 24.81
C GLY A 206 13.30 -5.75 24.18
N LEU A 207 13.04 -6.98 23.78
CA LEU A 207 11.79 -7.45 23.21
C LEU A 207 11.37 -8.70 23.97
N SER A 208 10.09 -8.78 24.33
CA SER A 208 9.49 -10.04 24.75
C SER A 208 8.11 -10.20 24.12
N LEU A 209 7.78 -11.43 23.77
CA LEU A 209 6.51 -11.81 23.18
C LEU A 209 5.86 -12.85 24.08
N ARG A 210 4.57 -12.68 24.35
CA ARG A 210 3.76 -13.63 25.10
C ARG A 210 2.44 -13.82 24.39
N THR A 211 2.04 -15.06 24.20
CA THR A 211 0.70 -15.41 23.75
C THR A 211 -0.12 -15.89 24.94
N GLY A 212 -1.43 -15.63 24.90
CA GLY A 212 -2.34 -16.00 25.97
C GLY A 212 -3.80 -15.98 25.49
N PRO A 213 -4.75 -16.32 26.37
CA PRO A 213 -6.17 -16.36 26.01
C PRO A 213 -6.71 -15.01 25.53
N ASP A 214 -6.12 -13.91 26.01
CA ASP A 214 -6.51 -12.53 25.65
C ASP A 214 -5.78 -12.00 24.39
N GLY A 215 -5.05 -12.85 23.67
CA GLY A 215 -4.32 -12.51 22.45
C GLY A 215 -2.81 -12.53 22.61
N VAL A 216 -2.12 -11.62 21.94
CA VAL A 216 -0.67 -11.51 21.91
C VAL A 216 -0.24 -10.20 22.58
N THR A 217 0.71 -10.30 23.50
CA THR A 217 1.36 -9.16 24.15
C THR A 217 2.81 -9.07 23.73
N LEU A 218 3.20 -7.92 23.22
CA LEU A 218 4.56 -7.54 22.89
C LEU A 218 5.02 -6.48 23.88
N ARG A 219 6.18 -6.67 24.51
CA ARG A 219 6.82 -5.65 25.35
C ARG A 219 8.14 -5.20 24.76
N VAL A 220 8.38 -3.89 24.83
CA VAL A 220 9.60 -3.23 24.36
C VAL A 220 10.23 -2.48 25.52
N GLY A 221 11.49 -2.77 25.82
CA GLY A 221 12.24 -2.10 26.88
C GLY A 221 11.59 -2.13 28.25
N GLU A 222 11.68 -1.01 28.97
CA GLU A 222 11.28 -0.92 30.37
C GLU A 222 9.76 -0.97 30.53
N ALA A 223 9.04 -0.30 29.64
CA ALA A 223 7.63 -0.04 29.84
C ALA A 223 6.80 -0.09 28.55
N GLY A 224 7.41 -0.20 27.37
CA GLY A 224 6.71 -0.30 26.11
C GLY A 224 5.85 -1.56 26.07
N GLU A 225 4.59 -1.41 25.67
CA GLU A 225 3.62 -2.51 25.67
C GLU A 225 2.64 -2.35 24.51
N LEU A 226 2.36 -3.47 23.85
CA LEU A 226 1.38 -3.57 22.80
C LEU A 226 0.60 -4.86 22.99
N ARG A 227 -0.74 -4.76 22.96
CA ARG A 227 -1.64 -5.90 23.02
C ARG A 227 -2.59 -5.88 21.84
N CYS A 228 -2.77 -7.03 21.22
CA CYS A 228 -3.76 -7.22 20.15
C CYS A 228 -4.19 -8.67 20.09
N ARG A 229 -5.25 -8.95 19.32
CA ARG A 229 -5.77 -10.31 19.14
C ARG A 229 -4.79 -11.25 18.43
N SER A 230 -4.09 -10.75 17.40
CA SER A 230 -3.11 -11.50 16.63
C SER A 230 -2.01 -10.59 16.07
N MET A 231 -0.85 -11.18 15.81
CA MET A 231 0.31 -10.51 15.20
C MET A 231 0.87 -11.36 14.08
N VAL A 232 1.46 -10.71 13.07
CA VAL A 232 2.27 -11.38 12.06
C VAL A 232 3.73 -11.00 12.25
N LEU A 233 4.58 -11.99 12.42
CA LEU A 233 6.03 -11.83 12.46
C LEU A 233 6.60 -12.02 11.06
N GLU A 234 7.40 -11.07 10.60
CA GLU A 234 8.19 -11.16 9.36
C GLU A 234 9.67 -11.02 9.75
N LEU A 235 10.46 -12.07 9.52
CA LEU A 235 11.87 -12.13 9.87
C LEU A 235 12.71 -12.14 8.60
N ASP A 236 13.49 -11.09 8.39
CA ASP A 236 14.48 -10.98 7.32
C ASP A 236 15.87 -11.25 7.87
N ASP A 237 16.47 -12.33 7.39
CA ASP A 237 17.74 -12.85 7.88
C ASP A 237 18.44 -13.62 6.75
N GLU A 238 19.40 -12.95 6.10
CA GLU A 238 20.21 -13.54 5.03
C GLU A 238 21.03 -14.75 5.51
N GLY A 239 21.38 -14.77 6.80
CA GLY A 239 22.16 -15.82 7.44
C GLY A 239 21.31 -16.99 7.96
N TRP A 240 19.99 -16.92 7.86
CA TRP A 240 19.10 -17.86 8.53
C TRP A 240 19.33 -19.32 8.14
N GLU A 241 19.71 -19.61 6.89
CA GLU A 241 20.00 -20.99 6.46
C GLU A 241 21.19 -21.62 7.24
N SER A 242 21.99 -20.80 7.93
CA SER A 242 23.06 -21.24 8.83
C SER A 242 22.63 -21.41 10.30
N SER A 243 21.39 -21.09 10.64
CA SER A 243 20.81 -21.38 11.97
C SER A 243 20.40 -22.86 12.08
N PRO A 244 20.32 -23.44 13.29
CA PRO A 244 19.79 -24.80 13.49
C PRO A 244 18.39 -25.00 12.92
N THR A 245 17.48 -24.04 13.11
CA THR A 245 16.11 -24.09 12.62
C THR A 245 16.04 -23.90 11.11
N GLY A 246 16.81 -22.96 10.56
CA GLY A 246 16.92 -22.77 9.11
C GLY A 246 17.48 -23.99 8.39
N ARG A 247 18.49 -24.67 8.96
CA ARG A 247 19.00 -25.95 8.41
C ARG A 247 17.93 -27.04 8.40
N ARG A 248 17.18 -27.20 9.49
CA ARG A 248 16.08 -28.19 9.56
C ARG A 248 14.97 -27.86 8.57
N PHE A 249 14.59 -26.59 8.48
CA PHE A 249 13.61 -26.13 7.51
C PHE A 249 14.05 -26.38 6.07
N ALA A 250 15.30 -26.05 5.72
CA ALA A 250 15.87 -26.28 4.39
C ALA A 250 15.95 -27.77 4.04
N ALA A 251 16.21 -28.64 5.03
CA ALA A 251 16.19 -30.08 4.85
C ALA A 251 14.77 -30.62 4.60
N ALA A 252 13.77 -30.08 5.29
CA ALA A 252 12.36 -30.46 5.11
C ALA A 252 11.76 -29.89 3.80
N HIS A 253 12.25 -28.74 3.35
CA HIS A 253 11.76 -28.02 2.17
C HIS A 253 12.93 -27.73 1.21
N PRO A 254 13.50 -28.77 0.57
CA PRO A 254 14.59 -28.57 -0.37
C PRO A 254 14.15 -27.57 -1.44
N LYS A 255 14.98 -26.55 -1.69
CA LYS A 255 14.72 -25.50 -2.69
C LYS A 255 14.25 -26.21 -3.98
N PRO A 256 13.05 -25.88 -4.50
CA PRO A 256 12.61 -26.44 -5.76
C PRO A 256 13.72 -26.22 -6.78
N ARG A 257 14.12 -27.26 -7.53
CA ARG A 257 15.03 -27.08 -8.67
C ARG A 257 14.54 -25.87 -9.44
N GLU A 258 15.39 -24.84 -9.57
CA GLU A 258 15.09 -23.68 -10.41
C GLU A 258 14.54 -24.22 -11.72
N ARG A 259 13.24 -24.05 -11.93
CA ARG A 259 12.65 -24.35 -13.23
C ARG A 259 13.25 -23.28 -14.15
N ARG A 260 14.41 -23.57 -14.73
CA ARG A 260 14.96 -22.83 -15.86
C ARG A 260 13.81 -22.68 -16.86
N GLY A 261 13.35 -21.44 -17.03
CA GLY A 261 12.16 -21.15 -17.84
C GLY A 261 10.89 -20.85 -17.05
N VAL A 262 10.98 -20.24 -15.85
CA VAL A 262 9.86 -19.40 -15.37
C VAL A 262 9.60 -18.38 -16.46
N ARG A 263 8.60 -18.69 -17.29
CA ARG A 263 8.13 -17.89 -18.41
C ARG A 263 7.91 -16.51 -17.84
N GLN A 264 8.72 -15.54 -18.26
CA GLN A 264 8.66 -14.18 -17.74
C GLN A 264 7.20 -13.77 -17.55
N TRP A 265 6.85 -13.36 -16.32
CA TRP A 265 5.49 -13.08 -15.84
C TRP A 265 4.82 -11.87 -16.51
N PHE A 266 5.25 -11.50 -17.71
CA PHE A 266 4.64 -10.44 -18.50
C PHE A 266 3.40 -11.00 -19.20
N LEU A 267 2.26 -10.37 -18.97
CA LEU A 267 1.11 -10.48 -19.86
C LEU A 267 1.61 -10.24 -21.30
N PRO A 268 1.36 -11.16 -22.25
CA PRO A 268 1.57 -10.87 -23.66
C PRO A 268 0.66 -9.69 -24.03
N SER A 269 1.21 -8.48 -23.99
CA SER A 269 0.54 -7.28 -24.45
C SER A 269 1.06 -6.99 -25.85
N LEU A 270 0.17 -7.09 -26.83
CA LEU A 270 0.41 -6.44 -28.11
C LEU A 270 0.38 -4.94 -27.81
N ARG A 271 1.56 -4.30 -27.83
CA ARG A 271 1.69 -2.89 -27.51
C ARG A 271 0.74 -2.08 -28.40
N SER A 272 -0.08 -1.25 -27.76
CA SER A 272 -0.71 -0.11 -28.44
C SER A 272 0.39 0.82 -28.95
N ALA A 273 0.17 1.49 -30.07
CA ALA A 273 1.07 2.53 -30.58
C ALA A 273 0.25 3.78 -30.93
N GLY A 274 0.87 4.95 -30.83
CA GLY A 274 0.21 6.23 -31.09
C GLY A 274 -0.74 6.64 -29.97
N ALA A 275 -1.83 7.31 -30.33
CA ALA A 275 -2.78 7.90 -29.37
C ALA A 275 -3.35 6.94 -28.30
N PRO A 276 -3.73 5.68 -28.61
CA PRO A 276 -4.14 4.75 -27.57
C PRO A 276 -3.05 4.45 -26.54
N ASP A 277 -1.78 4.48 -26.95
CA ASP A 277 -0.65 4.25 -26.03
C ASP A 277 -0.41 5.46 -25.12
N ASN A 278 -0.56 6.69 -25.64
CA ASN A 278 -0.49 7.91 -24.85
C ASN A 278 -1.59 7.94 -23.77
N ALA A 279 -2.84 7.62 -24.16
CA ALA A 279 -3.94 7.51 -23.21
C ALA A 279 -3.72 6.39 -22.18
N ARG A 280 -3.17 5.24 -22.61
CA ARG A 280 -2.75 4.16 -21.70
C ARG A 280 -1.71 4.64 -20.69
N LEU A 281 -0.66 5.33 -21.17
CA LEU A 281 0.40 5.87 -20.33
C LEU A 281 -0.14 6.90 -19.34
N ALA A 282 -1.12 7.71 -19.72
CA ALA A 282 -1.78 8.64 -18.80
C ALA A 282 -2.49 7.90 -17.66
N VAL A 283 -3.30 6.87 -17.95
CA VAL A 283 -3.94 6.03 -16.91
C VAL A 283 -2.89 5.34 -16.05
N TYR A 284 -1.83 4.80 -16.65
CA TYR A 284 -0.74 4.15 -15.95
C TYR A 284 -0.03 5.10 -14.96
N CYS A 285 0.35 6.29 -15.42
CA CYS A 285 1.04 7.28 -14.59
C CYS A 285 0.12 7.82 -13.49
N ALA A 286 -1.16 8.06 -13.80
CA ALA A 286 -2.18 8.47 -12.84
C ALA A 286 -2.38 7.41 -11.73
N MET A 287 -2.43 6.12 -12.09
CA MET A 287 -2.52 5.04 -11.11
C MET A 287 -1.23 4.87 -10.30
N ILE A 288 -0.05 5.13 -10.89
CA ILE A 288 1.20 5.21 -10.13
C ILE A 288 1.16 6.37 -9.13
N ALA A 289 0.68 7.54 -9.55
CA ALA A 289 0.54 8.69 -8.68
C ALA A 289 -0.41 8.38 -7.51
N ALA A 290 -1.57 7.78 -7.78
CA ALA A 290 -2.48 7.31 -6.74
C ALA A 290 -1.83 6.25 -5.84
N ARG A 291 -1.03 5.33 -6.40
CA ARG A 291 -0.30 4.30 -5.65
C ARG A 291 0.73 4.87 -4.68
N ARG A 292 1.30 6.05 -4.97
CA ARG A 292 2.33 6.67 -4.13
C ARG A 292 1.82 7.01 -2.72
N VAL A 293 0.50 7.04 -2.48
CA VAL A 293 -0.06 7.16 -1.13
C VAL A 293 0.53 6.15 -0.14
N ARG A 294 0.99 4.98 -0.63
CA ARG A 294 1.65 3.95 0.18
C ARG A 294 2.92 4.44 0.88
N PHE A 295 3.56 5.47 0.33
CA PHE A 295 4.78 6.04 0.90
C PHE A 295 4.38 7.12 1.91
N PRO A 296 4.74 6.96 3.19
CA PRO A 296 4.56 7.99 4.19
C PRO A 296 5.32 9.26 3.77
N GLY A 297 4.72 10.43 3.98
CA GLY A 297 5.15 11.72 3.43
C GLY A 297 4.44 12.14 2.14
N ALA A 298 4.07 11.18 1.28
CA ALA A 298 3.28 11.50 0.10
C ALA A 298 1.84 11.90 0.46
N ALA A 299 1.35 11.59 1.67
CA ALA A 299 -0.02 11.79 2.14
C ALA A 299 -0.52 13.25 2.08
N ALA A 300 0.23 14.23 2.61
CA ALA A 300 -0.14 15.66 2.50
C ALA A 300 -0.04 16.18 1.07
N GLU A 301 0.86 15.62 0.27
CA GLU A 301 0.97 15.92 -1.15
C GLU A 301 -0.11 15.20 -1.97
N THR A 302 -0.81 14.19 -1.43
CA THR A 302 -1.68 13.29 -2.21
C THR A 302 -3.16 13.64 -2.28
N ASP A 303 -3.68 14.52 -1.42
CA ASP A 303 -5.09 14.95 -1.57
C ASP A 303 -5.35 15.57 -2.97
N ALA A 304 -4.43 16.41 -3.45
CA ALA A 304 -4.59 17.04 -4.77
C ALA A 304 -4.46 16.05 -5.96
N PRO A 305 -3.42 15.20 -6.08
CA PRO A 305 -3.33 14.26 -7.18
C PRO A 305 -4.41 13.17 -7.11
N LEU A 306 -4.89 12.73 -5.93
CA LEU A 306 -5.98 11.76 -5.86
C LEU A 306 -7.30 12.34 -6.37
N ARG A 307 -7.66 13.56 -5.96
CA ARG A 307 -8.85 14.25 -6.48
C ARG A 307 -8.72 14.52 -7.97
N ALA A 308 -7.57 14.98 -8.44
CA ALA A 308 -7.30 15.22 -9.86
C ALA A 308 -7.38 13.93 -10.69
N VAL A 309 -6.76 12.84 -10.22
CA VAL A 309 -6.79 11.52 -10.85
C VAL A 309 -8.21 10.97 -10.92
N THR A 310 -8.95 11.02 -9.83
CA THR A 310 -10.31 10.46 -9.78
C THR A 310 -11.31 11.28 -10.59
N THR A 311 -11.17 12.62 -10.59
CA THR A 311 -11.97 13.51 -11.43
C THR A 311 -11.68 13.28 -12.92
N ALA A 312 -10.39 13.20 -13.30
CA ALA A 312 -9.99 12.93 -14.68
C ALA A 312 -10.50 11.57 -15.16
N LEU A 313 -10.27 10.51 -14.37
CA LEU A 313 -10.53 9.12 -14.78
C LEU A 313 -11.93 8.62 -14.45
N ALA A 314 -12.85 9.48 -14.01
CA ALA A 314 -14.24 9.10 -13.78
C ALA A 314 -14.86 8.52 -15.07
N GLY A 315 -15.31 7.25 -15.00
CA GLY A 315 -15.86 6.52 -16.14
C GLY A 315 -14.84 6.18 -17.24
N ALA A 316 -13.53 6.24 -16.95
CA ALA A 316 -12.47 5.97 -17.92
C ALA A 316 -12.61 4.60 -18.61
N GLY A 317 -13.01 3.56 -17.88
CA GLY A 317 -13.23 2.22 -18.41
C GLY A 317 -14.21 2.23 -19.57
N GLN A 318 -15.42 2.73 -19.36
CA GLN A 318 -16.43 2.85 -20.42
C GLN A 318 -15.96 3.74 -21.59
N ARG A 319 -15.32 4.88 -21.31
CA ARG A 319 -14.80 5.79 -22.36
C ARG A 319 -13.70 5.14 -23.21
N ILE A 320 -12.80 4.35 -22.62
CA ILE A 320 -11.79 3.55 -23.32
C ILE A 320 -12.46 2.54 -24.26
N LEU A 321 -13.54 1.88 -23.80
CA LEU A 321 -14.30 0.97 -24.65
C LEU A 321 -14.91 1.72 -25.84
N ASP A 322 -15.54 2.87 -25.62
CA ASP A 322 -16.20 3.61 -26.69
C ASP A 322 -15.21 4.08 -27.77
N ALA A 323 -14.05 4.63 -27.37
CA ALA A 323 -12.97 4.95 -28.30
C ALA A 323 -12.45 3.69 -29.02
N GLY A 324 -12.16 2.60 -28.27
CA GLY A 324 -11.68 1.35 -28.82
C GLY A 324 -12.66 0.64 -29.77
N ALA A 325 -13.97 0.94 -29.70
CA ALA A 325 -14.98 0.39 -30.61
C ALA A 325 -14.89 0.94 -32.05
N ILE A 326 -14.21 2.07 -32.23
CA ILE A 326 -14.05 2.72 -33.54
C ILE A 326 -13.17 1.85 -34.44
N ARG A 327 -13.68 1.54 -35.64
CA ARG A 327 -13.05 0.56 -36.56
C ARG A 327 -11.89 1.14 -37.34
N ARG A 328 -12.02 2.37 -37.82
CA ARG A 328 -10.98 3.05 -38.60
C ARG A 328 -9.90 3.52 -37.63
N ARG A 329 -8.64 3.23 -37.95
CA ARG A 329 -7.51 3.54 -37.07
C ARG A 329 -7.37 5.04 -36.82
N ALA A 330 -7.44 5.86 -37.87
CA ALA A 330 -7.33 7.31 -37.76
C ALA A 330 -8.41 7.89 -36.82
N ASP A 331 -9.69 7.60 -37.09
CA ASP A 331 -10.81 8.07 -36.25
C ASP A 331 -10.71 7.60 -34.79
N ARG A 332 -10.18 6.39 -34.58
CA ARG A 332 -9.94 5.85 -33.24
C ARG A 332 -8.81 6.59 -32.53
N ASP A 333 -7.72 6.86 -33.24
CA ASP A 333 -6.57 7.57 -32.68
C ASP A 333 -7.00 9.00 -32.28
N VAL A 334 -7.79 9.69 -33.11
CA VAL A 334 -8.44 10.98 -32.78
C VAL A 334 -9.32 10.87 -31.54
N ALA A 335 -10.11 9.80 -31.40
CA ALA A 335 -10.95 9.61 -30.20
C ALA A 335 -10.13 9.40 -28.91
N PHE A 336 -8.97 8.74 -28.99
CA PHE A 336 -8.07 8.61 -27.85
C PHE A 336 -7.31 9.90 -27.52
N GLU A 337 -6.97 10.72 -28.53
CA GLU A 337 -6.42 12.07 -28.31
C GLU A 337 -7.43 12.97 -27.61
N ALA A 338 -8.68 12.97 -28.07
CA ALA A 338 -9.77 13.71 -27.43
C ALA A 338 -10.02 13.24 -25.99
N LEU A 339 -9.98 11.92 -25.75
CA LEU A 339 -10.10 11.34 -24.42
C LEU A 339 -8.99 11.83 -23.47
N LEU A 340 -7.74 11.82 -23.93
CA LEU A 340 -6.59 12.31 -23.16
C LEU A 340 -6.73 13.82 -22.87
N ALA A 341 -7.09 14.62 -23.87
CA ALA A 341 -7.29 16.05 -23.69
C ALA A 341 -8.40 16.35 -22.66
N ASP A 342 -9.48 15.59 -22.67
CA ASP A 342 -10.54 15.70 -21.67
C ASP A 342 -10.06 15.33 -20.27
N TRP A 343 -9.26 14.28 -20.12
CA TRP A 343 -8.67 13.92 -18.82
C TRP A 343 -7.75 15.02 -18.28
N CYS A 344 -6.89 15.59 -19.13
CA CYS A 344 -6.05 16.72 -18.74
C CYS A 344 -6.89 17.95 -18.33
N ARG A 345 -8.00 18.23 -19.03
CA ARG A 345 -8.89 19.35 -18.70
C ARG A 345 -9.63 19.14 -17.38
N LEU A 346 -10.16 17.93 -17.16
CA LEU A 346 -10.94 17.58 -15.98
C LEU A 346 -10.07 17.43 -14.72
N GLY A 347 -8.89 16.81 -14.86
CA GLY A 347 -7.95 16.66 -13.74
C GLY A 347 -7.13 17.91 -13.45
N GLY A 348 -7.05 18.84 -14.41
CA GLY A 348 -6.32 20.09 -14.24
C GLY A 348 -4.80 19.90 -14.13
N PRO A 349 -4.09 20.93 -13.63
CA PRO A 349 -2.62 20.96 -13.57
C PRO A 349 -2.03 19.79 -12.77
N ASP A 350 -2.65 19.41 -11.66
CA ASP A 350 -2.19 18.32 -10.79
C ASP A 350 -2.19 16.98 -11.54
N PHE A 351 -3.20 16.72 -12.39
CA PHE A 351 -3.21 15.52 -13.22
C PHE A 351 -2.14 15.57 -14.30
N VAL A 352 -1.97 16.73 -14.95
CA VAL A 352 -1.01 16.92 -16.04
C VAL A 352 0.43 16.72 -15.58
N GLU A 353 0.81 17.32 -14.44
CA GLU A 353 2.14 17.19 -13.86
C GLU A 353 2.53 15.72 -13.64
N ASN A 354 1.58 14.89 -13.21
CA ASN A 354 1.82 13.47 -12.95
C ASN A 354 2.03 12.61 -14.21
N ILE A 355 1.69 13.12 -15.40
CA ILE A 355 1.78 12.35 -16.65
C ILE A 355 2.75 12.96 -17.68
N SER A 356 3.11 14.24 -17.54
CA SER A 356 3.83 15.02 -18.57
C SER A 356 5.22 14.49 -18.92
N ASP A 357 5.88 13.77 -18.00
CA ASP A 357 7.20 13.16 -18.25
C ASP A 357 7.15 12.01 -19.25
N ARG A 358 5.98 11.39 -19.43
CA ARG A 358 5.80 10.18 -20.24
C ARG A 358 4.75 10.30 -21.33
N VAL A 359 3.93 11.34 -21.27
CA VAL A 359 2.83 11.57 -22.20
C VAL A 359 3.00 12.95 -22.82
N PRO A 360 2.92 13.08 -24.17
CA PRO A 360 2.92 14.39 -24.79
C PRO A 360 1.65 15.15 -24.40
N VAL A 361 1.81 16.17 -23.56
CA VAL A 361 0.72 17.07 -23.14
C VAL A 361 0.90 18.45 -23.81
N PRO A 362 -0.17 19.06 -24.36
CA PRO A 362 -0.12 20.42 -24.89
C PRO A 362 0.45 21.42 -23.89
N ALA A 363 1.25 22.37 -24.38
CA ALA A 363 2.00 23.31 -23.53
C ALA A 363 1.06 24.17 -22.66
N GLU A 364 -0.10 24.51 -23.19
CA GLU A 364 -1.15 25.29 -22.53
C GLU A 364 -1.80 24.57 -21.33
N LEU A 365 -1.62 23.26 -21.20
CA LEU A 365 -2.15 22.48 -20.06
C LEU A 365 -1.08 22.19 -19.01
N ARG A 366 0.18 22.56 -19.22
CA ARG A 366 1.27 22.31 -18.27
C ARG A 366 1.17 23.26 -17.09
N ALA A 367 1.36 22.73 -15.88
CA ALA A 367 1.42 23.51 -14.67
C ALA A 367 2.59 24.51 -14.69
N VAL A 368 2.40 25.68 -14.08
CA VAL A 368 3.46 26.68 -13.87
C VAL A 368 3.61 26.89 -12.37
N GLY A 369 4.75 26.44 -11.84
CA GLY A 369 5.23 26.80 -10.50
C GLY A 369 5.19 25.66 -9.47
N PRO A 370 6.03 25.76 -8.43
CA PRO A 370 6.09 24.77 -7.35
C PRO A 370 4.84 24.83 -6.47
N ARG A 371 4.43 23.66 -5.97
CA ARG A 371 3.28 23.52 -5.09
C ARG A 371 3.61 23.98 -3.67
N ALA A 372 2.74 24.78 -3.07
CA ALA A 372 2.83 25.10 -1.65
C ALA A 372 2.31 23.90 -0.82
N ARG A 373 3.09 23.44 0.16
CA ARG A 373 2.65 22.45 1.14
C ARG A 373 1.71 23.11 2.15
N PRO A 374 0.50 22.57 2.38
CA PRO A 374 -0.38 23.15 3.38
C PRO A 374 0.12 22.82 4.80
N ALA A 375 0.35 23.86 5.60
CA ALA A 375 0.83 23.73 6.98
C ALA A 375 -0.23 23.11 7.91
N VAL A 376 0.21 22.46 8.99
CA VAL A 376 -0.66 22.05 10.10
C VAL A 376 -1.13 23.30 10.84
N HIS A 377 -2.44 23.38 11.10
CA HIS A 377 -3.03 24.48 11.86
C HIS A 377 -3.45 24.04 13.25
N ALA A 378 -3.64 24.99 14.17
CA ALA A 378 -4.19 24.75 15.50
C ALA A 378 -5.71 24.54 15.46
N LEU A 379 -6.17 23.54 14.70
CA LEU A 379 -7.58 23.18 14.51
C LEU A 379 -7.87 21.80 15.13
N PRO A 380 -9.12 21.50 15.53
CA PRO A 380 -9.50 20.15 15.93
C PRO A 380 -9.10 19.14 14.86
N SER A 381 -8.37 18.11 15.26
CA SER A 381 -7.78 17.14 14.35
C SER A 381 -7.99 15.73 14.84
N ARG A 382 -7.92 14.75 13.93
CA ARG A 382 -7.81 13.33 14.26
C ARG A 382 -6.47 12.80 13.77
N LEU A 383 -5.76 12.11 14.64
CA LEU A 383 -4.52 11.44 14.27
C LEU A 383 -4.83 10.28 13.31
N ARG A 384 -4.18 10.29 12.14
CA ARG A 384 -4.31 9.29 11.08
C ARG A 384 -3.09 8.40 10.99
N LEU A 385 -1.90 8.95 11.21
CA LEU A 385 -0.64 8.23 11.10
C LEU A 385 0.30 8.73 12.17
N VAL A 386 1.02 7.80 12.81
CA VAL A 386 2.32 8.06 13.41
C VAL A 386 3.31 7.14 12.71
N ARG A 387 4.41 7.70 12.23
CA ARG A 387 5.55 6.91 11.74
C ARG A 387 6.81 7.43 12.39
N TYR A 388 7.54 6.57 13.07
CA TYR A 388 8.83 6.86 13.68
C TYR A 388 9.82 5.82 13.18
N ARG A 389 10.99 6.27 12.74
CA ARG A 389 12.04 5.38 12.27
C ARG A 389 13.41 5.91 12.63
N LEU A 390 14.25 5.03 13.15
CA LEU A 390 15.66 5.23 13.40
C LEU A 390 16.48 4.61 12.24
N PRO A 391 17.73 5.08 12.03
CA PRO A 391 18.62 4.48 11.07
C PRO A 391 18.90 3.02 11.46
N SER A 392 18.91 2.14 10.47
CA SER A 392 19.37 0.76 10.65
C SER A 392 20.86 0.69 10.29
N PRO A 393 21.72 0.09 11.14
CA PRO A 393 23.11 -0.16 10.83
C PRO A 393 23.29 -1.31 9.82
N ALA A 394 22.27 -2.15 9.64
CA ALA A 394 22.29 -3.25 8.67
C ALA A 394 22.15 -2.74 7.23
N VAL A 395 21.58 -1.55 7.05
CA VAL A 395 21.40 -0.92 5.75
C VAL A 395 22.57 0.02 5.49
N PRO A 396 23.29 -0.10 4.35
CA PRO A 396 24.36 0.83 3.99
C PRO A 396 23.88 2.28 4.07
N ALA A 397 24.75 3.19 4.51
CA ALA A 397 24.39 4.59 4.77
C ALA A 397 23.75 5.30 3.56
N GLU A 398 24.06 4.87 2.33
CA GLU A 398 23.47 5.38 1.09
C GLU A 398 21.99 5.00 0.88
N TYR A 399 21.53 3.90 1.50
CA TYR A 399 20.14 3.45 1.48
C TYR A 399 19.42 3.66 2.81
N SER A 400 20.16 3.98 3.88
CA SER A 400 19.61 4.23 5.20
C SER A 400 18.93 5.60 5.23
N HIS A 401 17.65 5.62 5.58
CA HIS A 401 16.95 6.87 5.80
C HIS A 401 17.45 7.53 7.09
N PRO A 402 17.57 8.87 7.14
CA PRO A 402 17.87 9.57 8.38
C PRO A 402 16.78 9.26 9.42
N ALA A 403 17.08 9.46 10.70
CA ALA A 403 16.07 9.34 11.74
C ALA A 403 14.94 10.37 11.49
N TYR A 404 13.68 9.95 11.54
CA TYR A 404 12.53 10.85 11.42
C TYR A 404 11.33 10.38 12.23
N VAL A 405 10.44 11.33 12.51
CA VAL A 405 9.08 11.06 12.92
C VAL A 405 8.11 11.90 12.09
N GLU A 406 7.02 11.28 11.67
CA GLU A 406 5.98 11.87 10.82
C GLU A 406 4.60 11.61 11.44
N PHE A 407 3.74 12.62 11.35
CA PHE A 407 2.36 12.59 11.80
C PHE A 407 1.46 13.01 10.66
N ASN A 408 0.37 12.26 10.46
CA ASN A 408 -0.71 12.71 9.59
C ASN A 408 -1.93 13.01 10.45
N PHE A 409 -2.53 14.17 10.21
CA PHE A 409 -3.75 14.62 10.84
C PHE A 409 -4.83 14.81 9.79
N ALA A 410 -6.04 14.31 10.05
CA ALA A 410 -7.22 14.80 9.37
C ALA A 410 -7.64 16.10 10.07
N GLN A 411 -7.78 17.19 9.31
CA GLN A 411 -8.18 18.51 9.81
C GLN A 411 -9.26 19.13 8.90
N PRO A 412 -10.20 19.91 9.44
CA PRO A 412 -11.08 20.72 8.59
C PRO A 412 -10.27 21.79 7.85
N PRO A 413 -10.69 22.19 6.63
CA PRO A 413 -10.11 23.34 5.95
C PRO A 413 -10.26 24.64 6.78
N VAL A 414 -9.22 25.48 6.81
CA VAL A 414 -9.20 26.72 7.61
C VAL A 414 -10.33 27.68 7.24
N ASN A 415 -10.62 27.78 5.95
CA ASN A 415 -11.56 28.76 5.41
C ASN A 415 -12.98 28.20 5.19
N ASP A 416 -13.18 26.91 5.46
CA ASP A 416 -14.45 26.23 5.25
C ASP A 416 -14.55 25.01 6.18
N PRO A 417 -15.01 25.20 7.42
CA PRO A 417 -15.07 24.12 8.41
C PRO A 417 -16.12 23.06 8.09
N ASP A 418 -17.07 23.35 7.20
CA ASP A 418 -18.12 22.43 6.76
C ASP A 418 -17.67 21.58 5.55
N ALA A 419 -16.59 21.97 4.87
CA ALA A 419 -15.99 21.19 3.81
C ALA A 419 -15.35 19.88 4.33
N PRO A 420 -15.19 18.87 3.47
CA PRO A 420 -14.54 17.62 3.83
C PRO A 420 -13.14 17.85 4.42
N TRP A 421 -12.80 17.04 5.42
CA TRP A 421 -11.52 17.15 6.09
C TRP A 421 -10.40 16.73 5.13
N ILE A 422 -9.23 17.32 5.33
CA ILE A 422 -8.03 17.14 4.49
C ILE A 422 -6.87 16.66 5.33
N ILE A 423 -5.93 15.96 4.69
CA ILE A 423 -4.74 15.45 5.36
C ILE A 423 -3.72 16.57 5.52
N ARG A 424 -3.09 16.61 6.69
CA ARG A 424 -2.04 17.54 7.09
C ARG A 424 -0.89 16.75 7.70
N VAL A 425 0.32 17.07 7.28
CA VAL A 425 1.52 16.34 7.69
C VAL A 425 2.41 17.24 8.53
N GLN A 426 2.89 16.73 9.65
CA GLN A 426 3.96 17.30 10.45
C GLN A 426 5.08 16.29 10.58
N GLY A 427 6.32 16.72 10.39
CA GLY A 427 7.48 15.87 10.59
C GLY A 427 8.56 16.53 11.44
N PHE A 428 9.40 15.70 12.04
CA PHE A 428 10.70 16.10 12.57
C PHE A 428 11.78 15.17 12.02
N GLN A 429 12.90 15.76 11.59
CA GLN A 429 14.16 15.07 11.40
C GLN A 429 14.87 14.92 12.75
N HIS A 430 15.68 13.88 12.91
CA HIS A 430 16.43 13.62 14.15
C HIS A 430 15.51 13.67 15.39
N PRO A 431 14.46 12.82 15.47
CA PRO A 431 13.56 12.81 16.59
C PRO A 431 14.33 12.52 17.89
N GLY A 432 14.10 13.32 18.92
CA GLY A 432 14.67 13.11 20.24
C GLY A 432 13.90 12.04 21.00
N THR A 433 12.58 12.23 21.13
CA THR A 433 11.67 11.29 21.81
C THR A 433 10.32 11.26 21.13
N LEU A 434 9.68 10.09 21.14
CA LEU A 434 8.28 9.86 20.83
C LEU A 434 7.63 9.13 22.01
N VAL A 435 6.67 9.78 22.65
CA VAL A 435 5.74 9.15 23.58
C VAL A 435 4.41 8.98 22.86
N LEU A 436 3.89 7.76 22.79
CA LEU A 436 2.67 7.42 22.07
C LEU A 436 1.83 6.45 22.89
N THR A 437 0.52 6.70 22.92
CA THR A 437 -0.49 5.76 23.41
C THR A 437 -1.61 5.59 22.40
N LEU A 438 -2.33 4.47 22.49
CA LEU A 438 -3.48 4.17 21.62
C LEU A 438 -4.54 5.27 21.64
N ASP A 439 -4.76 5.87 22.81
CA ASP A 439 -5.73 6.94 23.05
C ASP A 439 -5.51 8.18 22.16
N ALA A 440 -4.29 8.39 21.66
CA ALA A 440 -3.99 9.46 20.71
C ALA A 440 -4.79 9.32 19.40
N PHE A 441 -5.09 8.09 19.00
CA PHE A 441 -5.88 7.84 17.79
C PHE A 441 -7.37 8.05 18.04
N HIS A 442 -7.90 7.76 19.23
CA HIS A 442 -9.34 7.81 19.52
C HIS A 442 -9.87 9.22 19.84
N ARG A 443 -9.01 10.24 19.88
CA ARG A 443 -9.39 11.60 20.27
C ARG A 443 -9.40 12.56 19.10
N THR A 444 -10.28 13.55 19.21
CA THR A 444 -10.25 14.76 18.38
C THR A 444 -9.78 15.92 19.25
N THR A 445 -8.62 16.50 18.94
CA THR A 445 -8.08 17.66 19.68
C THR A 445 -7.23 18.54 18.77
N ALA A 446 -6.91 19.75 19.19
CA ALA A 446 -5.99 20.61 18.46
C ALA A 446 -4.54 20.20 18.78
N PRO A 447 -3.68 19.92 17.78
CA PRO A 447 -2.27 19.72 18.01
C PRO A 447 -1.65 21.04 18.48
N ALA A 448 -0.80 20.97 19.51
CA ALA A 448 0.05 22.09 19.89
C ALA A 448 1.45 21.83 19.34
N SER A 449 1.92 22.73 18.48
CA SER A 449 3.22 22.61 17.82
C SER A 449 4.08 23.82 18.12
N THR A 450 5.34 23.55 18.42
CA THR A 450 6.46 24.50 18.44
C THR A 450 7.51 23.96 17.46
N PRO A 451 8.52 24.75 17.06
CA PRO A 451 9.52 24.29 16.09
C PRO A 451 10.17 22.96 16.44
N THR A 452 10.33 22.63 17.72
CA THR A 452 11.05 21.42 18.18
C THR A 452 10.18 20.39 18.90
N ARG A 453 8.87 20.66 19.03
CA ARG A 453 7.97 19.80 19.79
C ARG A 453 6.55 19.82 19.26
N LEU A 454 5.95 18.65 19.18
CA LEU A 454 4.52 18.45 18.90
C LEU A 454 3.89 17.72 20.09
N THR A 455 2.71 18.17 20.50
CA THR A 455 1.85 17.42 21.42
C THR A 455 0.44 17.29 20.86
N PHE A 456 -0.20 16.16 21.18
CA PHE A 456 -1.59 15.89 20.84
C PHE A 456 -2.28 15.32 22.07
N GLY A 457 -2.73 16.23 22.94
CA GLY A 457 -3.18 15.89 24.29
C GLY A 457 -2.05 15.30 25.16
N PRO A 458 -2.40 14.51 26.21
CA PRO A 458 -1.40 13.82 27.04
C PRO A 458 -0.89 12.51 26.40
N HIS A 459 -1.43 12.13 25.24
CA HIS A 459 -1.32 10.78 24.68
C HIS A 459 -0.28 10.65 23.58
N LEU A 460 0.19 11.78 23.07
CA LEU A 460 1.25 11.86 22.08
C LEU A 460 2.11 13.08 22.34
N THR A 461 3.42 12.87 22.44
CA THR A 461 4.43 13.92 22.46
C THR A 461 5.59 13.49 21.59
N ALA A 462 6.06 14.38 20.73
CA ALA A 462 7.27 14.17 19.96
C ALA A 462 8.18 15.39 20.01
N THR A 463 9.48 15.15 20.03
CA THR A 463 10.51 16.19 19.97
C THR A 463 11.49 15.90 18.83
N GLY A 464 12.08 16.94 18.24
CA GLY A 464 13.05 16.78 17.17
C GLY A 464 13.39 18.08 16.47
N THR A 465 14.14 17.98 15.37
CA THR A 465 14.44 19.12 14.49
C THR A 465 13.33 19.22 13.44
N PRO A 466 12.71 20.38 13.21
CA PRO A 466 11.63 20.49 12.23
C PRO A 466 12.13 20.10 10.83
N ASP A 467 11.30 19.38 10.09
CA ASP A 467 11.54 19.13 8.66
C ASP A 467 11.48 20.48 7.92
N ARG A 468 12.55 20.84 7.19
CA ARG A 468 12.69 22.16 6.55
C ARG A 468 11.98 22.23 5.21
#